data_AF-A0A1E5T868-F1
#
_entry.id   AF-A0A1E5T868-F1
#
_cell.length_a   1.000
_cell.length_b   1.000
_cell.length_c   1.000
_cell.angle_alpha   90.00
_cell.angle_beta   90.00
_cell.angle_gamma   90.00
#
_symmetry.space_group_name_H-M   'P 1'
#
loop_
_entity.id
_entity.type
_entity.pdbx_description
1 polymer ?
#
loop_
_entity_poly.entity_id
_entity_poly.type
_entity_poly.pdbx_seq_one_letter_code
_entity_poly.pdbx_strand_id
1 'polypeptide(L)'
;MKTFIKQSPRQIFKSICVFSAQGLWFKAREVAEELTNRGASGLWLDLAFDLADGLRKIRQISSELFVLNNQALTLEEKNIIEEASYWVSDKLKQEPATLIIDVSLQGSPIHAITGINGFGFISASRSDLVNKSLMVHEITHCTLMSRSLFLDEGLATLFQDQVSDEKLLIEPKYWDRPSLAALIEMDWSNDPYFSNILPTNKHASDPLKNDLRVHFLAATIVDLMIRKNSVTDLVKVFQQLKPQLREGRSPTVIKELFSIDLWQLDAEIINNTTLSFHPPSNNSIIGVASKILAEEDMEEAKLWLPTARIKAYESVEALIALIKILIVLGNNRKEPIKGLPYRTEALVAMNWFESKSNNDHNETLDLIQAYKYVFKLRNAGHAIELRTIGTQASNAFKELLLKYPEQPQIIVACARAQIRIDYYLISQSEWTEKLKMVKSIPSYEKAVNMLIEEHSRFIL
;
A
#
# COMPACT_ATOMS: atom_id res chain seq x y z
N MET A 1 -19.21 4.59 41.19
CA MET A 1 -19.28 4.21 39.77
C MET A 1 -18.17 4.97 39.04
N LYS A 2 -17.08 4.32 38.58
CA LYS A 2 -16.11 5.02 37.72
C LYS A 2 -16.80 5.26 36.38
N THR A 3 -16.92 6.52 35.96
CA THR A 3 -17.56 6.84 34.69
C THR A 3 -16.75 6.24 33.55
N PHE A 4 -17.39 5.36 32.76
CA PHE A 4 -16.80 4.74 31.56
C PHE A 4 -16.21 5.80 30.62
N ILE A 5 -16.70 7.05 30.67
CA ILE A 5 -16.27 8.25 29.91
C ILE A 5 -14.74 8.40 29.79
N LYS A 6 -13.94 8.00 30.80
CA LYS A 6 -12.47 8.14 30.78
C LYS A 6 -11.70 6.89 30.30
N GLN A 7 -12.38 5.79 29.99
CA GLN A 7 -11.72 4.54 29.59
C GLN A 7 -11.31 4.56 28.12
N SER A 8 -10.17 3.94 27.82
CA SER A 8 -9.70 3.74 26.45
C SER A 8 -10.55 2.67 25.73
N PRO A 9 -10.63 2.67 24.39
CA PRO A 9 -11.37 1.65 23.64
C PRO A 9 -11.02 0.20 24.06
N ARG A 10 -9.73 -0.11 24.23
CA ARG A 10 -9.27 -1.41 24.75
C ARG A 10 -9.92 -1.79 26.09
N GLN A 11 -9.97 -0.86 27.04
CA GLN A 11 -10.54 -1.11 28.37
C GLN A 11 -12.05 -1.38 28.31
N ILE A 12 -12.75 -0.70 27.39
CA ILE A 12 -14.19 -0.87 27.19
C ILE A 12 -14.48 -2.24 26.58
N PHE A 13 -13.78 -2.60 25.50
CA PHE A 13 -13.92 -3.93 24.87
C PHE A 13 -13.52 -5.08 25.80
N LYS A 14 -12.45 -4.91 26.58
CA LYS A 14 -12.08 -5.85 27.63
C LYS A 14 -13.19 -6.02 28.67
N SER A 15 -13.84 -4.93 29.09
CA SER A 15 -14.95 -4.99 30.05
C SER A 15 -16.13 -5.79 29.52
N ILE A 16 -16.46 -5.67 28.22
CA ILE A 16 -17.47 -6.52 27.57
C ILE A 16 -17.09 -7.99 27.69
N CYS A 17 -15.86 -8.35 27.32
CA CYS A 17 -15.39 -9.73 27.39
C CYS A 17 -15.48 -10.31 28.81
N VAL A 18 -15.08 -9.53 29.82
CA VAL A 18 -15.15 -9.93 31.24
C VAL A 18 -16.60 -10.12 31.69
N PHE A 19 -17.49 -9.17 31.41
CA PHE A 19 -18.89 -9.27 31.83
C PHE A 19 -19.61 -10.41 31.11
N SER A 20 -19.38 -10.59 29.82
CA SER A 20 -19.92 -11.72 29.05
C SER A 20 -19.41 -13.06 29.55
N ALA A 21 -18.12 -13.19 29.89
CA ALA A 21 -17.56 -14.41 30.46
C ALA A 21 -18.14 -14.76 31.84
N GLN A 22 -18.60 -13.76 32.60
CA GLN A 22 -19.25 -13.91 33.90
C GLN A 22 -20.78 -14.09 33.80
N GLY A 23 -21.36 -14.03 32.60
CA GLY A 23 -22.81 -14.07 32.40
C GLY A 23 -23.54 -12.82 32.91
N LEU A 24 -22.84 -11.70 33.06
CA LEU A 24 -23.39 -10.41 33.49
C LEU A 24 -23.92 -9.61 32.28
N TRP A 25 -24.86 -10.19 31.55
CA TRP A 25 -25.37 -9.69 30.25
C TRP A 25 -25.85 -8.24 30.30
N PHE A 26 -26.57 -7.85 31.36
CA PHE A 26 -27.04 -6.48 31.53
C PHE A 26 -25.87 -5.47 31.55
N LYS A 27 -24.79 -5.78 32.29
CA LYS A 27 -23.60 -4.93 32.34
C LYS A 27 -22.85 -4.94 31.02
N ALA A 28 -22.75 -6.08 30.35
CA ALA A 28 -22.13 -6.17 29.03
C ALA A 28 -22.89 -5.30 28.01
N ARG A 29 -24.23 -5.30 28.09
CA ARG A 29 -25.10 -4.50 27.23
C ARG A 29 -24.99 -3.00 27.48
N GLU A 30 -24.92 -2.57 28.75
CA GLU A 30 -24.61 -1.16 29.08
C GLU A 30 -23.28 -0.71 28.43
N VAL A 31 -22.27 -1.57 28.42
CA VAL A 31 -20.96 -1.26 27.81
C VAL A 31 -21.04 -1.25 26.28
N ALA A 32 -21.80 -2.17 25.67
CA ALA A 32 -22.02 -2.18 24.22
C ALA A 32 -22.80 -0.94 23.74
N GLU A 33 -23.82 -0.52 24.49
CA GLU A 33 -24.57 0.72 24.23
C GLU A 33 -23.66 1.96 24.36
N GLU A 34 -22.76 1.98 25.34
CA GLU A 34 -21.75 3.04 25.48
C GLU A 34 -20.78 3.08 24.27
N LEU A 35 -20.37 1.92 23.73
CA LEU A 35 -19.59 1.89 22.49
C LEU A 35 -20.35 2.52 21.32
N THR A 36 -21.63 2.19 21.17
CA THR A 36 -22.52 2.79 20.16
C THR A 36 -22.61 4.31 20.34
N ASN A 37 -22.80 4.78 21.57
CA ASN A 37 -22.89 6.21 21.88
C ASN A 37 -21.60 6.98 21.59
N ARG A 38 -20.46 6.28 21.54
CA ARG A 38 -19.16 6.83 21.13
C ARG A 38 -18.91 6.76 19.62
N GLY A 39 -19.88 6.29 18.84
CA GLY A 39 -19.77 6.18 17.39
C GLY A 39 -18.98 4.96 16.92
N ALA A 40 -18.79 3.92 17.76
CA ALA A 40 -18.33 2.64 17.26
C ALA A 40 -19.33 2.09 16.22
N SER A 41 -18.84 1.33 15.23
CA SER A 41 -19.67 0.75 14.17
C SER A 41 -18.96 -0.44 13.51
N GLY A 42 -19.72 -1.23 12.75
CA GLY A 42 -19.22 -2.39 12.02
C GLY A 42 -18.97 -3.61 12.90
N LEU A 43 -18.14 -4.53 12.41
CA LEU A 43 -17.95 -5.87 12.99
C LEU A 43 -17.55 -5.89 14.47
N TRP A 44 -16.79 -4.89 14.93
CA TRP A 44 -16.42 -4.77 16.34
C TRP A 44 -17.62 -4.45 17.24
N LEU A 45 -18.54 -3.61 16.77
CA LEU A 45 -19.77 -3.31 17.50
C LEU A 45 -20.74 -4.50 17.46
N ASP A 46 -20.85 -5.17 16.31
CA ASP A 46 -21.68 -6.37 16.18
C ASP A 46 -21.21 -7.46 17.15
N LEU A 47 -19.89 -7.71 17.22
CA LEU A 47 -19.31 -8.64 18.19
C LEU A 47 -19.60 -8.23 19.65
N ALA A 48 -19.52 -6.93 19.96
CA ALA A 48 -19.84 -6.43 21.29
C ALA A 48 -21.29 -6.76 21.70
N PHE A 49 -22.25 -6.58 20.80
CA PHE A 49 -23.65 -6.96 21.05
C PHE A 49 -23.87 -8.46 21.06
N ASP A 50 -23.26 -9.21 20.15
CA ASP A 50 -23.30 -10.69 20.14
C ASP A 50 -22.84 -11.27 21.49
N LEU A 51 -21.76 -10.71 22.06
CA LEU A 51 -21.24 -11.08 23.37
C LEU A 51 -22.14 -10.58 24.51
N ALA A 52 -22.72 -9.37 24.39
CA ALA A 52 -23.57 -8.80 25.43
C ALA A 52 -24.92 -9.53 25.56
N ASP A 53 -25.46 -10.00 24.44
CA ASP A 53 -26.74 -10.71 24.36
C ASP A 53 -26.58 -12.23 24.55
N GLY A 54 -25.35 -12.71 24.69
CA GLY A 54 -25.02 -14.13 24.87
C GLY A 54 -25.24 -14.98 23.61
N LEU A 55 -25.38 -14.34 22.45
CA LEU A 55 -25.45 -15.01 21.14
C LEU A 55 -24.12 -15.68 20.81
N ARG A 56 -23.01 -15.05 21.19
CA ARG A 56 -21.67 -15.67 21.24
C ARG A 56 -21.25 -15.83 22.69
N LYS A 57 -20.71 -17.01 23.01
CA LYS A 57 -20.15 -17.31 24.32
C LYS A 57 -18.66 -17.05 24.32
N ILE A 58 -18.13 -16.59 25.45
CA ILE A 58 -16.70 -16.36 25.62
C ILE A 58 -16.26 -16.86 27.00
N ARG A 59 -15.09 -17.48 27.06
CA ARG A 59 -14.48 -17.96 28.29
C ARG A 59 -13.25 -17.12 28.60
N GLN A 60 -13.15 -16.65 29.84
CA GLN A 60 -11.92 -16.01 30.32
C GLN A 60 -10.90 -17.09 30.73
N ILE A 61 -9.69 -17.02 30.18
CA ILE A 61 -8.58 -17.93 30.49
C ILE A 61 -7.58 -17.25 31.44
N SER A 62 -7.31 -15.97 31.21
CA SER A 62 -6.52 -15.12 32.10
C SER A 62 -7.00 -13.67 32.04
N SER A 63 -6.26 -12.74 32.64
CA SER A 63 -6.68 -11.33 32.70
C SER A 63 -6.75 -10.67 31.32
N GLU A 64 -5.95 -11.14 30.35
CA GLU A 64 -5.89 -10.60 28.99
C GLU A 64 -6.28 -11.62 27.91
N LEU A 65 -6.49 -12.90 28.26
CA LEU A 65 -6.78 -13.96 27.28
C LEU A 65 -8.19 -14.50 27.42
N PHE A 66 -8.92 -14.49 26.31
CA PHE A 66 -10.28 -14.98 26.18
C PHE A 66 -10.40 -15.96 25.01
N VAL A 67 -11.34 -16.88 25.08
CA VAL A 67 -11.57 -17.90 24.04
C VAL A 67 -13.04 -17.94 23.68
N LEU A 68 -13.35 -17.87 22.39
CA LEU A 68 -14.72 -17.91 21.90
C LEU A 68 -15.35 -19.30 21.96
N ASN A 69 -16.68 -19.30 21.94
CA ASN A 69 -17.53 -20.48 21.91
C ASN A 69 -17.29 -21.45 23.07
N ASN A 70 -16.77 -20.93 24.19
CA ASN A 70 -16.39 -21.70 25.39
C ASN A 70 -15.45 -22.87 25.10
N GLN A 71 -14.66 -22.79 24.03
CA GLN A 71 -13.64 -23.79 23.77
C GLN A 71 -12.57 -23.78 24.89
N ALA A 72 -11.96 -24.94 25.12
CA ALA A 72 -10.84 -25.05 26.05
C ALA A 72 -9.53 -25.04 25.27
N LEU A 73 -8.57 -24.27 25.78
CA LEU A 73 -7.16 -24.37 25.40
C LEU A 73 -6.47 -25.41 26.28
N THR A 74 -5.54 -26.15 25.71
CA THR A 74 -4.59 -26.97 26.48
C THR A 74 -3.65 -26.07 27.27
N LEU A 75 -2.95 -26.65 28.26
CA LEU A 75 -1.95 -25.90 29.03
C LEU A 75 -0.81 -25.39 28.14
N GLU A 76 -0.41 -26.19 27.16
CA GLU A 76 0.62 -25.85 26.18
C GLU A 76 0.17 -24.66 25.30
N GLU A 77 -1.00 -24.76 24.67
CA GLU A 77 -1.58 -23.68 23.84
C GLU A 77 -1.66 -22.38 24.63
N LYS A 78 -2.17 -22.44 25.88
CA LYS A 78 -2.24 -21.28 26.77
C LYS A 78 -0.87 -20.67 27.02
N ASN A 79 0.10 -21.48 27.44
CA ASN A 79 1.43 -21.00 27.82
C ASN A 79 2.13 -20.34 26.62
N ILE A 80 2.02 -20.92 25.42
CA ILE A 80 2.63 -20.36 24.21
C ILE A 80 2.03 -18.99 23.88
N ILE A 81 0.71 -18.84 23.93
CA ILE A 81 0.03 -17.56 23.67
C ILE A 81 0.44 -16.51 24.70
N GLU A 82 0.46 -16.86 26.00
CA GLU A 82 0.85 -15.94 27.06
C GLU A 82 2.32 -15.51 26.93
N GLU A 83 3.24 -16.46 26.70
CA GLU A 83 4.65 -16.17 26.47
C GLU A 83 4.88 -15.28 25.26
N ALA A 84 4.21 -15.55 24.14
CA ALA A 84 4.29 -14.73 22.93
C ALA A 84 3.78 -13.30 23.22
N SER A 85 2.65 -13.16 23.91
CA SER A 85 2.09 -11.87 24.30
C SER A 85 3.02 -11.07 25.19
N TYR A 86 3.60 -11.68 26.23
CA TYR A 86 4.58 -11.00 27.09
C TYR A 86 5.84 -10.61 26.34
N TRP A 87 6.34 -11.48 25.46
CA TRP A 87 7.52 -11.19 24.66
C TRP A 87 7.32 -9.97 23.75
N VAL A 88 6.21 -9.94 23.00
CA VAL A 88 5.84 -8.81 22.12
C VAL A 88 5.71 -7.52 22.93
N SER A 89 5.03 -7.60 24.07
CA SER A 89 4.82 -6.47 24.97
C SER A 89 6.12 -5.88 25.50
N ASP A 90 7.04 -6.74 25.95
CA ASP A 90 8.33 -6.30 26.45
C ASP A 90 9.20 -5.67 25.35
N LYS A 91 9.19 -6.23 24.15
CA LYS A 91 9.93 -5.69 22.99
C LYS A 91 9.41 -4.31 22.58
N LEU A 92 8.09 -4.13 22.56
CA LEU A 92 7.46 -2.88 22.16
C LEU A 92 7.35 -1.86 23.31
N LYS A 93 7.66 -2.27 24.54
CA LYS A 93 7.43 -1.50 25.78
C LYS A 93 5.97 -1.04 25.88
N GLN A 94 5.06 -1.95 25.56
CA GLN A 94 3.61 -1.76 25.64
C GLN A 94 3.01 -2.72 26.68
N GLU A 95 1.77 -2.45 27.09
CA GLU A 95 1.00 -3.41 27.88
C GLU A 95 0.56 -4.61 27.02
N PRO A 96 0.46 -5.83 27.58
CA PRO A 96 -0.04 -7.00 26.88
C PRO A 96 -1.41 -6.79 26.25
N ALA A 97 -1.51 -7.09 24.95
CA ALA A 97 -2.77 -6.99 24.25
C ALA A 97 -3.82 -7.91 24.89
N THR A 98 -5.05 -7.42 24.95
CA THR A 98 -6.20 -8.26 25.27
C THR A 98 -6.57 -9.05 24.03
N LEU A 99 -6.57 -10.38 24.12
CA LEU A 99 -6.74 -11.29 22.99
C LEU A 99 -8.02 -12.11 23.12
N ILE A 100 -8.77 -12.19 22.03
CA ILE A 100 -9.81 -13.19 21.82
C ILE A 100 -9.27 -14.23 20.84
N ILE A 101 -9.26 -15.50 21.25
CA ILE A 101 -8.89 -16.62 20.39
C ILE A 101 -10.15 -17.32 19.90
N ASP A 102 -10.29 -17.45 18.59
CA ASP A 102 -11.25 -18.33 17.95
C ASP A 102 -10.52 -19.55 17.38
N VAL A 103 -10.86 -20.73 17.89
CA VAL A 103 -10.21 -21.97 17.49
C VAL A 103 -10.96 -22.55 16.31
N SER A 104 -10.37 -22.42 15.12
CA SER A 104 -10.94 -22.83 13.85
C SER A 104 -10.62 -24.29 13.50
N LEU A 105 -11.21 -24.77 12.40
CA LEU A 105 -10.93 -26.11 11.88
C LEU A 105 -9.46 -26.25 11.45
N GLN A 106 -8.93 -27.47 11.55
CA GLN A 106 -7.57 -27.80 11.14
C GLN A 106 -7.31 -27.41 9.67
N GLY A 107 -6.18 -26.75 9.41
CA GLY A 107 -5.83 -26.27 8.06
C GLY A 107 -6.43 -24.92 7.66
N SER A 108 -7.24 -24.29 8.53
CA SER A 108 -7.62 -22.89 8.34
C SER A 108 -6.38 -22.00 8.56
N PRO A 109 -6.12 -21.00 7.70
CA PRO A 109 -5.01 -20.09 7.91
C PRO A 109 -5.20 -19.32 9.21
N ILE A 110 -4.10 -19.09 9.92
CA ILE A 110 -4.11 -18.18 11.04
C ILE A 110 -4.29 -16.74 10.53
N HIS A 111 -5.03 -15.94 11.28
CA HIS A 111 -5.13 -14.50 11.00
C HIS A 111 -5.59 -13.71 12.22
N ALA A 112 -4.95 -12.56 12.45
CA ALA A 112 -5.39 -11.53 13.37
C ALA A 112 -6.34 -10.53 12.72
N ILE A 113 -7.56 -10.43 13.25
CA ILE A 113 -8.45 -9.30 12.99
C ILE A 113 -8.12 -8.21 14.00
N THR A 114 -7.61 -7.10 13.49
CA THR A 114 -7.22 -5.93 14.28
C THR A 114 -8.17 -4.75 14.06
N GLY A 115 -8.00 -3.68 14.82
CA GLY A 115 -8.92 -2.54 14.78
C GLY A 115 -8.77 -1.57 15.95
N ILE A 116 -8.25 -2.08 17.06
CA ILE A 116 -8.14 -1.38 18.34
C ILE A 116 -6.76 -1.67 18.91
N ASN A 117 -5.96 -0.63 19.18
CA ASN A 117 -4.62 -0.83 19.72
C ASN A 117 -4.66 -1.59 21.06
N GLY A 118 -3.90 -2.69 21.14
CA GLY A 118 -3.83 -3.56 22.31
C GLY A 118 -5.09 -4.40 22.55
N PHE A 119 -5.97 -4.53 21.56
CA PHE A 119 -7.10 -5.46 21.59
C PHE A 119 -7.23 -6.15 20.23
N GLY A 120 -7.14 -7.47 20.21
CA GLY A 120 -7.11 -8.23 18.97
C GLY A 120 -7.89 -9.53 19.04
N PHE A 121 -8.28 -9.99 17.87
CA PHE A 121 -8.94 -11.27 17.66
C PHE A 121 -8.04 -12.12 16.78
N ILE A 122 -7.73 -13.35 17.19
CA ILE A 122 -6.92 -14.29 16.40
C ILE A 122 -7.77 -15.52 16.11
N SER A 123 -8.01 -15.80 14.83
CA SER A 123 -8.54 -17.08 14.38
C SER A 123 -7.37 -18.00 14.07
N ALA A 124 -7.31 -19.18 14.66
CA ALA A 124 -6.21 -20.11 14.47
C ALA A 124 -6.66 -21.57 14.57
N SER A 125 -6.03 -22.45 13.79
CA SER A 125 -6.15 -23.88 14.04
C SER A 125 -5.30 -24.29 15.26
N ARG A 126 -5.60 -25.45 15.86
CA ARG A 126 -4.86 -25.91 17.05
C ARG A 126 -3.37 -26.10 16.79
N SER A 127 -2.99 -26.55 15.59
CA SER A 127 -1.56 -26.67 15.24
C SER A 127 -0.86 -25.32 15.16
N ASP A 128 -1.57 -24.25 14.82
CA ASP A 128 -0.96 -22.92 14.70
C ASP A 128 -0.76 -22.30 16.08
N LEU A 129 -1.68 -22.56 17.02
CA LEU A 129 -1.57 -22.09 18.42
C LEU A 129 -0.32 -22.60 19.14
N VAL A 130 0.26 -23.72 18.71
CA VAL A 130 1.51 -24.25 19.26
C VAL A 130 2.77 -23.73 18.53
N ASN A 131 2.61 -22.93 17.47
CA ASN A 131 3.73 -22.27 16.81
C ASN A 131 3.97 -20.89 17.42
N LYS A 132 4.93 -20.80 18.35
CA LYS A 132 5.27 -19.55 19.05
C LYS A 132 5.67 -18.41 18.11
N SER A 133 6.44 -18.69 17.07
CA SER A 133 6.89 -17.64 16.13
C SER A 133 5.70 -17.00 15.40
N LEU A 134 4.75 -17.84 14.99
CA LEU A 134 3.53 -17.39 14.31
C LEU A 134 2.57 -16.69 15.28
N MET A 135 2.47 -17.13 16.54
CA MET A 135 1.75 -16.36 17.57
C MET A 135 2.35 -14.97 17.78
N VAL A 136 3.69 -14.86 17.80
CA VAL A 136 4.37 -13.56 17.95
C VAL A 136 4.04 -12.64 16.79
N HIS A 137 3.99 -13.16 15.55
CA HIS A 137 3.56 -12.39 14.37
C HIS A 137 2.16 -11.79 14.57
N GLU A 138 1.16 -12.65 14.82
CA GLU A 138 -0.24 -12.22 14.91
C GLU A 138 -0.53 -11.33 16.13
N ILE A 139 0.14 -11.58 17.26
CA ILE A 139 0.01 -10.74 18.45
C ILE A 139 0.68 -9.37 18.25
N THR A 140 1.69 -9.28 17.38
CA THR A 140 2.29 -7.98 17.02
C THR A 140 1.24 -7.07 16.37
N HIS A 141 0.47 -7.57 15.41
CA HIS A 141 -0.66 -6.83 14.81
C HIS A 141 -1.70 -6.41 15.85
N CYS A 142 -2.02 -7.30 16.79
CA CYS A 142 -2.99 -7.01 17.86
C CYS A 142 -2.49 -5.93 18.84
N THR A 143 -1.17 -5.84 19.04
CA THR A 143 -0.56 -4.88 19.96
C THR A 143 -0.45 -3.49 19.33
N LEU A 144 -0.02 -3.44 18.06
CA LEU A 144 0.17 -2.20 17.30
C LEU A 144 -0.63 -2.26 16.01
N MET A 145 -1.80 -1.62 15.98
CA MET A 145 -2.55 -1.53 14.73
C MET A 145 -1.96 -0.43 13.84
N SER A 146 -1.30 -0.83 12.76
CA SER A 146 -0.89 0.08 11.69
C SER A 146 -1.86 -0.05 10.52
N ARG A 147 -2.27 1.07 9.90
CA ARG A 147 -2.96 1.02 8.59
C ARG A 147 -1.98 1.02 7.42
N SER A 148 -0.68 0.99 7.70
CA SER A 148 0.38 0.83 6.71
C SER A 148 0.81 -0.63 6.69
N LEU A 149 0.52 -1.30 5.59
CA LEU A 149 0.87 -2.71 5.34
C LEU A 149 2.35 -2.95 5.62
N PHE A 150 3.21 -2.11 5.04
CA PHE A 150 4.65 -2.21 5.19
C PHE A 150 5.11 -2.17 6.67
N LEU A 151 4.56 -1.27 7.48
CA LEU A 151 4.97 -1.17 8.88
C LEU A 151 4.41 -2.32 9.72
N ASP A 152 3.16 -2.72 9.47
CA ASP A 152 2.49 -3.76 10.25
C ASP A 152 3.13 -5.14 9.98
N GLU A 153 3.15 -5.55 8.70
CA GLU A 153 3.77 -6.80 8.27
C GLU A 153 5.27 -6.79 8.51
N GLY A 154 5.96 -5.69 8.24
CA GLY A 154 7.40 -5.60 8.45
C GLY A 154 7.80 -5.83 9.90
N LEU A 155 7.08 -5.26 10.87
CA LEU A 155 7.38 -5.46 12.28
C LEU A 155 6.98 -6.86 12.77
N ALA A 156 5.82 -7.36 12.34
CA ALA A 156 5.35 -8.70 12.69
C ALA A 156 6.28 -9.80 12.16
N THR A 157 6.69 -9.72 10.89
CA THR A 157 7.67 -10.63 10.27
C THR A 157 9.03 -10.53 10.94
N LEU A 158 9.53 -9.32 11.22
CA LEU A 158 10.81 -9.15 11.94
C LEU A 158 10.79 -9.84 13.30
N PHE A 159 9.70 -9.72 14.05
CA PHE A 159 9.57 -10.31 15.38
C PHE A 159 9.38 -11.83 15.34
N GLN A 160 8.63 -12.33 14.36
CA GLN A 160 8.54 -13.76 14.08
C GLN A 160 9.94 -14.36 13.87
N ASP A 161 10.75 -13.74 13.03
CA ASP A 161 12.11 -14.21 12.70
C ASP A 161 13.05 -14.16 13.92
N GLN A 162 12.94 -13.12 14.75
CA GLN A 162 13.73 -13.03 16.00
C GLN A 162 13.41 -14.15 17.00
N VAL A 163 12.22 -14.75 16.92
CA VAL A 163 11.75 -15.79 17.84
C VAL A 163 11.98 -17.20 17.28
N SER A 164 12.00 -17.36 15.96
CA SER A 164 12.36 -18.64 15.33
C SER A 164 13.85 -18.98 15.44
N ASP A 165 14.69 -18.05 15.94
CA ASP A 165 16.16 -18.10 15.90
C ASP A 165 16.72 -18.28 14.46
N GLU A 166 15.88 -18.07 13.44
CA GLU A 166 16.31 -18.00 12.06
C GLU A 166 16.95 -16.63 11.85
N LYS A 167 18.23 -16.61 11.46
CA LYS A 167 18.82 -15.35 11.01
C LYS A 167 18.00 -14.84 9.84
N LEU A 168 17.61 -13.58 9.91
CA LEU A 168 17.04 -12.81 8.81
C LEU A 168 18.09 -12.74 7.67
N LEU A 169 18.21 -13.83 6.92
CA LEU A 169 19.16 -14.04 5.83
C LEU A 169 18.43 -13.75 4.52
N ILE A 170 17.87 -12.56 4.44
CA ILE A 170 17.47 -12.01 3.16
C ILE A 170 18.22 -10.70 3.06
N GLU A 171 19.47 -10.80 2.61
CA GLU A 171 20.08 -9.65 1.97
C GLU A 171 19.09 -9.19 0.89
N PRO A 172 18.63 -7.93 0.93
CA PRO A 172 17.71 -7.44 -0.08
C PRO A 172 18.39 -7.61 -1.44
N LYS A 173 17.93 -8.58 -2.22
CA LYS A 173 18.37 -8.79 -3.60
C LYS A 173 17.47 -7.94 -4.48
N TYR A 174 18.06 -7.30 -5.48
CA TYR A 174 17.29 -6.69 -6.55
C TYR A 174 16.67 -7.80 -7.39
N TRP A 175 15.39 -8.07 -7.16
CA TRP A 175 14.49 -8.63 -8.15
C TRP A 175 13.76 -7.46 -8.82
N ASP A 176 13.19 -7.62 -10.01
CA ASP A 176 12.44 -6.55 -10.70
C ASP A 176 11.14 -6.17 -9.95
N ARG A 177 11.29 -5.53 -8.79
CA ARG A 177 10.23 -5.02 -7.91
C ARG A 177 10.04 -3.51 -8.12
N PRO A 178 8.88 -2.98 -7.69
CA PRO A 178 8.75 -1.55 -7.42
C PRO A 178 9.86 -1.05 -6.47
N SER A 179 10.19 0.24 -6.57
CA SER A 179 11.05 0.93 -5.60
C SER A 179 10.57 0.74 -4.16
N LEU A 180 11.49 0.76 -3.18
CA LEU A 180 11.15 0.73 -1.75
C LEU A 180 10.19 1.85 -1.39
N ALA A 181 10.38 3.02 -1.99
CA ALA A 181 9.53 4.18 -1.83
C ALA A 181 8.07 3.91 -2.31
N ALA A 182 7.88 3.08 -3.33
CA ALA A 182 6.57 2.63 -3.77
C ALA A 182 5.98 1.52 -2.89
N LEU A 183 6.81 0.61 -2.39
CA LEU A 183 6.38 -0.53 -1.58
C LEU A 183 5.76 -0.09 -0.25
N ILE A 184 6.32 0.93 0.40
CA ILE A 184 5.76 1.47 1.66
C ILE A 184 4.36 2.11 1.48
N GLU A 185 3.99 2.44 0.24
CA GLU A 185 2.69 3.03 -0.14
C GLU A 185 1.68 1.96 -0.59
N MET A 186 2.08 0.67 -0.63
CA MET A 186 1.15 -0.40 -0.97
C MET A 186 0.09 -0.56 0.12
N ASP A 187 -1.16 -0.63 -0.32
CA ASP A 187 -2.30 -0.95 0.53
C ASP A 187 -2.45 -2.47 0.69
N TRP A 188 -3.04 -2.88 1.83
CA TRP A 188 -3.37 -4.26 2.21
C TRP A 188 -4.20 -5.00 1.17
N SER A 189 -5.07 -4.27 0.45
CA SER A 189 -5.87 -4.80 -0.65
C SER A 189 -5.03 -5.39 -1.80
N ASN A 190 -3.74 -5.04 -1.87
CA ASN A 190 -2.80 -5.49 -2.90
C ASN A 190 -1.75 -6.45 -2.38
N ASP A 191 -1.87 -6.88 -1.12
CA ASP A 191 -1.05 -7.94 -0.58
C ASP A 191 -1.56 -9.29 -1.12
N PRO A 192 -0.72 -10.05 -1.87
CA PRO A 192 -1.06 -11.39 -2.33
C PRO A 192 -1.53 -12.31 -1.19
N TYR A 193 -1.01 -12.13 0.03
CA TYR A 193 -1.39 -12.91 1.21
C TYR A 193 -2.85 -12.63 1.64
N PHE A 194 -3.24 -11.36 1.72
CA PHE A 194 -4.60 -10.96 2.12
C PHE A 194 -5.68 -11.37 1.13
N SER A 195 -5.34 -11.47 -0.16
CA SER A 195 -6.26 -11.92 -1.19
C SER A 195 -6.78 -13.37 -0.97
N ASN A 196 -6.05 -14.18 -0.19
CA ASN A 196 -6.41 -15.56 0.16
C ASN A 196 -7.24 -15.67 1.46
N ILE A 197 -7.27 -14.61 2.28
CA ILE A 197 -7.93 -14.57 3.59
C ILE A 197 -9.37 -14.04 3.44
N LEU A 198 -9.63 -13.18 2.45
CA LEU A 198 -10.96 -12.64 2.19
C LEU A 198 -11.84 -13.67 1.47
N PRO A 199 -13.05 -13.98 1.99
CA PRO A 199 -13.97 -14.93 1.37
C PRO A 199 -14.72 -14.30 0.18
N THR A 200 -14.04 -13.65 -0.76
CA THR A 200 -14.67 -13.10 -1.98
C THR A 200 -13.68 -13.00 -3.14
N ASN A 201 -13.44 -14.10 -3.84
CA ASN A 201 -13.56 -14.21 -5.30
C ASN A 201 -13.17 -15.62 -5.77
N LYS A 202 -14.11 -16.31 -6.45
CA LYS A 202 -13.93 -17.65 -7.05
C LYS A 202 -12.93 -17.69 -8.24
N HIS A 203 -12.07 -16.67 -8.35
CA HIS A 203 -11.06 -16.53 -9.40
C HIS A 203 -9.67 -16.23 -8.83
N ALA A 204 -9.42 -16.50 -7.55
CA ALA A 204 -8.05 -16.61 -7.08
C ALA A 204 -7.37 -17.72 -7.91
N SER A 205 -6.51 -17.28 -8.82
CA SER A 205 -5.56 -18.11 -9.56
C SER A 205 -4.83 -19.03 -8.58
N ASP A 206 -4.39 -20.18 -9.09
CA ASP A 206 -3.63 -21.22 -8.40
C ASP A 206 -2.87 -20.73 -7.15
N PRO A 207 -2.85 -21.52 -6.04
CA PRO A 207 -2.09 -21.25 -4.83
C PRO A 207 -0.58 -21.37 -5.13
N LEU A 208 -0.07 -20.44 -5.92
CA LEU A 208 1.34 -20.17 -6.06
C LEU A 208 1.77 -19.67 -4.69
N LYS A 209 2.45 -20.56 -3.97
CA LYS A 209 3.23 -20.35 -2.74
C LYS A 209 3.25 -18.89 -2.30
N ASN A 210 2.57 -18.59 -1.19
CA ASN A 210 2.53 -17.28 -0.52
C ASN A 210 3.84 -16.51 -0.75
N ASP A 211 3.79 -15.52 -1.64
CA ASP A 211 4.95 -14.72 -1.99
C ASP A 211 5.21 -13.69 -0.88
N LEU A 212 5.86 -14.14 0.19
CA LEU A 212 6.20 -13.33 1.36
C LEU A 212 7.40 -12.40 1.11
N ARG A 213 7.91 -12.28 -0.12
CA ARG A 213 9.06 -11.42 -0.45
C ARG A 213 8.84 -9.97 -0.05
N VAL A 214 7.61 -9.47 -0.17
CA VAL A 214 7.26 -8.10 0.25
C VAL A 214 7.31 -7.95 1.77
N HIS A 215 6.84 -8.95 2.52
CA HIS A 215 6.89 -8.97 4.00
C HIS A 215 8.33 -9.02 4.50
N PHE A 216 9.17 -9.87 3.93
CA PHE A 216 10.59 -9.95 4.28
C PHE A 216 11.36 -8.66 3.96
N LEU A 217 11.04 -8.05 2.81
CA LEU A 217 11.61 -6.75 2.46
C LEU A 217 11.13 -5.66 3.42
N ALA A 218 9.88 -5.73 3.84
CA ALA A 218 9.33 -4.83 4.85
C ALA A 218 10.07 -4.98 6.19
N ALA A 219 10.26 -6.21 6.66
CA ALA A 219 11.01 -6.53 7.87
C ALA A 219 12.46 -6.02 7.82
N THR A 220 13.11 -6.17 6.66
CA THR A 220 14.48 -5.67 6.45
C THR A 220 14.57 -4.15 6.63
N ILE A 221 13.63 -3.41 6.05
CA ILE A 221 13.64 -1.94 6.18
C ILE A 221 13.25 -1.52 7.62
N VAL A 222 12.29 -2.19 8.24
CA VAL A 222 11.93 -1.95 9.65
C VAL A 222 13.11 -2.22 10.58
N ASP A 223 13.88 -3.27 10.34
CA ASP A 223 15.12 -3.54 11.07
C ASP A 223 16.15 -2.41 10.87
N LEU A 224 16.33 -1.92 9.65
CA LEU A 224 17.17 -0.74 9.39
C LEU A 224 16.69 0.51 10.14
N MET A 225 15.37 0.75 10.20
CA MET A 225 14.77 1.84 10.99
C MET A 225 15.09 1.70 12.48
N ILE A 226 14.94 0.50 13.02
CA ILE A 226 15.22 0.18 14.43
C ILE A 226 16.71 0.38 14.74
N ARG A 227 17.60 -0.11 13.87
CA ARG A 227 19.06 0.02 14.05
C ARG A 227 19.55 1.47 14.02
N LYS A 228 18.92 2.33 13.20
CA LYS A 228 19.27 3.76 13.13
C LYS A 228 18.66 4.60 14.25
N ASN A 229 17.52 4.18 14.80
CA ASN A 229 16.79 4.92 15.81
C ASN A 229 16.60 4.02 17.04
N SER A 230 15.40 3.48 17.24
CA SER A 230 15.10 2.43 18.21
C SER A 230 13.72 1.83 17.92
N VAL A 231 13.41 0.66 18.50
CA VAL A 231 12.04 0.11 18.49
C VAL A 231 11.05 1.09 19.14
N THR A 232 11.46 1.74 20.24
CA THR A 232 10.60 2.67 20.97
C THR A 232 10.22 3.89 20.14
N ASP A 233 11.16 4.44 19.36
CA ASP A 233 10.88 5.57 18.48
C ASP A 233 9.99 5.17 17.31
N LEU A 234 10.23 3.99 16.74
CA LEU A 234 9.34 3.39 15.74
C LEU A 234 7.89 3.31 16.27
N VAL A 235 7.67 2.77 17.47
CA VAL A 235 6.34 2.66 18.09
C VAL A 235 5.66 4.01 18.34
N LYS A 236 6.40 5.02 18.80
CA LYS A 236 5.85 6.38 18.96
C LYS A 236 5.38 6.96 17.63
N VAL A 237 6.18 6.75 16.58
CA VAL A 237 5.92 7.25 15.24
C VAL A 237 4.78 6.47 14.57
N PHE A 238 4.61 5.17 14.83
CA PHE A 238 3.48 4.35 14.35
C PHE A 238 2.12 5.01 14.63
N GLN A 239 1.96 5.63 15.81
CA GLN A 239 0.72 6.31 16.18
C GLN A 239 0.50 7.62 15.41
N GLN A 240 1.58 8.26 14.96
CA GLN A 240 1.58 9.59 14.31
C GLN A 240 1.53 9.52 12.78
N LEU A 241 2.00 8.41 12.20
CA LEU A 241 2.09 8.22 10.75
C LEU A 241 0.72 8.04 10.08
N LYS A 242 -0.27 7.47 10.79
CA LYS A 242 -1.57 7.07 10.23
C LYS A 242 -2.31 8.15 9.40
N PRO A 243 -2.36 9.44 9.78
CA PRO A 243 -2.95 10.49 8.94
C PRO A 243 -2.00 11.04 7.85
N GLN A 244 -0.69 10.80 7.97
CA GLN A 244 0.33 11.39 7.09
C GLN A 244 0.68 10.50 5.89
N LEU A 245 0.47 9.18 6.00
CA LEU A 245 0.76 8.19 4.98
C LEU A 245 -0.33 8.13 3.90
N ARG A 246 -0.24 8.96 2.84
CA ARG A 246 -1.01 8.84 1.58
C ARG A 246 -0.33 9.59 0.43
N GLU A 247 -0.66 9.17 -0.80
CA GLU A 247 -0.39 9.88 -2.06
C GLU A 247 1.10 10.08 -2.39
N GLY A 248 1.94 9.11 -2.04
CA GLY A 248 3.37 9.15 -2.37
C GLY A 248 4.21 10.07 -1.48
N ARG A 249 3.67 10.49 -0.32
CA ARG A 249 4.35 11.34 0.67
C ARG A 249 5.07 10.55 1.75
N SER A 250 4.71 9.28 1.92
CA SER A 250 5.27 8.39 2.94
C SER A 250 6.80 8.29 2.88
N PRO A 251 7.45 8.28 1.69
CA PRO A 251 8.91 8.23 1.63
C PRO A 251 9.57 9.46 2.25
N THR A 252 9.00 10.65 2.01
CA THR A 252 9.48 11.90 2.59
C THR A 252 9.32 11.88 4.11
N VAL A 253 8.16 11.46 4.60
CA VAL A 253 7.90 11.35 6.04
C VAL A 253 8.87 10.36 6.70
N ILE A 254 9.12 9.21 6.07
CA ILE A 254 10.10 8.23 6.58
C ILE A 254 11.52 8.82 6.60
N LYS A 255 11.91 9.55 5.56
CA LYS A 255 13.20 10.23 5.50
C LYS A 255 13.35 11.25 6.63
N GLU A 256 12.32 12.05 6.89
CA GLU A 256 12.31 13.07 7.93
C GLU A 256 12.32 12.46 9.34
N LEU A 257 11.54 11.40 9.59
CA LEU A 257 11.38 10.81 10.91
C LEU A 257 12.46 9.80 11.29
N PHE A 258 13.01 9.08 10.31
CA PHE A 258 13.96 7.99 10.56
C PHE A 258 15.34 8.19 9.92
N SER A 259 15.56 9.30 9.19
CA SER A 259 16.81 9.54 8.44
C SER A 259 17.14 8.40 7.47
N ILE A 260 16.11 7.86 6.82
CA ILE A 260 16.21 6.79 5.83
C ILE A 260 15.67 7.28 4.49
N ASP A 261 16.58 7.42 3.52
CA ASP A 261 16.21 7.70 2.14
C ASP A 261 16.02 6.37 1.40
N LEU A 262 14.77 6.01 1.12
CA LEU A 262 14.41 4.74 0.50
C LEU A 262 14.93 4.62 -0.94
N TRP A 263 15.08 5.73 -1.66
CA TRP A 263 15.65 5.72 -3.01
C TRP A 263 17.16 5.51 -2.98
N GLN A 264 17.85 6.02 -1.96
CA GLN A 264 19.26 5.73 -1.74
C GLN A 264 19.46 4.26 -1.35
N LEU A 265 18.62 3.71 -0.47
CA LEU A 265 18.68 2.30 -0.12
C LEU A 265 18.46 1.38 -1.32
N ASP A 266 17.53 1.73 -2.23
CA ASP A 266 17.36 1.02 -3.50
C ASP A 266 18.67 0.98 -4.31
N ALA A 267 19.36 2.12 -4.42
CA ALA A 267 20.62 2.21 -5.14
C ALA A 267 21.75 1.39 -4.49
N GLU A 268 21.83 1.40 -3.16
CA GLU A 268 22.80 0.58 -2.41
C GLU A 268 22.55 -0.91 -2.63
N ILE A 269 21.29 -1.34 -2.62
CA ILE A 269 20.89 -2.73 -2.94
C ILE A 269 21.36 -3.11 -4.34
N ILE A 270 21.09 -2.26 -5.34
CA ILE A 270 21.48 -2.47 -6.73
C ILE A 270 23.01 -2.59 -6.84
N ASN A 271 23.76 -1.65 -6.26
CA ASN A 271 25.23 -1.62 -6.34
C ASN A 271 25.89 -2.84 -5.67
N ASN A 272 25.28 -3.36 -4.60
CA ASN A 272 25.80 -4.53 -3.88
C ASN A 272 25.40 -5.86 -4.55
N THR A 273 24.47 -5.84 -5.50
CA THR A 273 24.14 -7.04 -6.27
C THR A 273 25.08 -7.20 -7.46
N THR A 274 25.62 -8.41 -7.66
CA THR A 274 26.44 -8.79 -8.83
C THR A 274 25.59 -8.99 -10.10
N LEU A 275 24.54 -8.18 -10.29
CA LEU A 275 23.64 -8.31 -11.43
C LEU A 275 24.21 -7.54 -12.62
N SER A 276 24.60 -8.27 -13.67
CA SER A 276 24.90 -7.66 -14.96
C SER A 276 23.60 -7.25 -15.62
N PHE A 277 23.21 -5.98 -15.49
CA PHE A 277 22.05 -5.45 -16.20
C PHE A 277 22.48 -4.90 -17.56
N HIS A 278 21.86 -5.41 -18.63
CA HIS A 278 22.09 -4.92 -19.98
C HIS A 278 20.80 -4.27 -20.51
N PRO A 279 20.85 -2.98 -20.91
CA PRO A 279 19.70 -2.35 -21.53
C PRO A 279 19.30 -3.15 -22.79
N PRO A 280 17.99 -3.22 -23.13
CA PRO A 280 17.51 -3.99 -24.28
C PRO A 280 18.14 -3.57 -25.61
N SER A 281 18.59 -2.32 -25.71
CA SER A 281 19.38 -1.82 -26.83
C SER A 281 20.27 -0.64 -26.39
N ASN A 282 21.11 -0.15 -27.31
CA ASN A 282 21.97 1.03 -27.10
C ASN A 282 21.23 2.37 -27.23
N ASN A 283 19.91 2.34 -27.41
CA ASN A 283 19.12 3.56 -27.54
C ASN A 283 19.11 4.35 -26.23
N SER A 284 19.02 5.68 -26.33
CA SER A 284 18.89 6.56 -25.16
C SER A 284 17.59 6.24 -24.40
N ILE A 285 17.71 6.01 -23.09
CA ILE A 285 16.58 5.61 -22.23
C ILE A 285 15.44 6.65 -22.24
N ILE A 286 15.78 7.93 -22.28
CA ILE A 286 14.79 9.01 -22.32
C ILE A 286 14.10 9.09 -23.68
N GLY A 287 14.82 8.80 -24.77
CA GLY A 287 14.26 8.73 -26.11
C GLY A 287 13.27 7.57 -26.25
N VAL A 288 13.65 6.39 -25.77
CA VAL A 288 12.79 5.21 -25.74
C VAL A 288 11.55 5.46 -24.88
N ALA A 289 11.71 5.99 -23.67
CA ALA A 289 10.59 6.28 -22.78
C ALA A 289 9.62 7.33 -23.34
N SER A 290 10.13 8.31 -24.10
CA SER A 290 9.30 9.30 -24.79
C SER A 290 8.49 8.66 -25.91
N LYS A 291 9.09 7.74 -26.67
CA LYS A 291 8.39 6.94 -27.68
C LYS A 291 7.33 6.04 -27.05
N ILE A 292 7.67 5.31 -25.99
CA ILE A 292 6.74 4.45 -25.22
C ILE A 292 5.51 5.25 -24.79
N LEU A 293 5.71 6.43 -24.18
CA LEU A 293 4.61 7.29 -23.75
C LEU A 293 3.78 7.82 -24.93
N ALA A 294 4.44 8.24 -26.02
CA ALA A 294 3.76 8.75 -27.20
C ALA A 294 2.90 7.67 -27.86
N GLU A 295 3.39 6.43 -27.96
CA GLU A 295 2.73 5.31 -28.64
C GLU A 295 1.82 4.47 -27.71
N GLU A 296 1.87 4.66 -26.38
CA GLU A 296 1.25 3.75 -25.39
C GLU A 296 1.70 2.28 -25.55
N ASP A 297 3.00 2.08 -25.87
CA ASP A 297 3.58 0.75 -26.10
C ASP A 297 3.87 0.02 -24.77
N MET A 298 2.92 -0.81 -24.35
CA MET A 298 2.99 -1.57 -23.11
C MET A 298 4.10 -2.64 -23.10
N GLU A 299 4.44 -3.21 -24.25
CA GLU A 299 5.42 -4.31 -24.32
C GLU A 299 6.84 -3.74 -24.21
N GLU A 300 7.13 -2.68 -24.97
CA GLU A 300 8.40 -1.95 -24.84
C GLU A 300 8.54 -1.33 -23.44
N ALA A 301 7.44 -0.86 -22.84
CA ALA A 301 7.41 -0.37 -21.45
C ALA A 301 7.86 -1.42 -20.44
N LYS A 302 7.32 -2.65 -20.52
CA LYS A 302 7.72 -3.76 -19.64
C LYS A 302 9.19 -4.13 -19.83
N LEU A 303 9.65 -4.16 -21.08
CA LEU A 303 11.01 -4.52 -21.43
C LEU A 303 12.04 -3.53 -20.86
N TRP A 304 11.72 -2.23 -20.86
CA TRP A 304 12.63 -1.17 -20.37
C TRP A 304 12.49 -0.82 -18.89
N LEU A 305 11.38 -1.19 -18.25
CA LEU A 305 11.12 -0.88 -16.83
C LEU A 305 12.28 -1.27 -15.89
N PRO A 306 12.87 -2.47 -15.98
CA PRO A 306 14.00 -2.84 -15.11
C PRO A 306 15.21 -1.91 -15.28
N THR A 307 15.51 -1.51 -16.53
CA THR A 307 16.60 -0.56 -16.84
C THR A 307 16.34 0.79 -16.18
N ALA A 308 15.11 1.29 -16.33
CA ALA A 308 14.75 2.61 -15.83
C ALA A 308 14.75 2.66 -14.31
N ARG A 309 14.27 1.61 -13.64
CA ARG A 309 14.33 1.47 -12.18
C ARG A 309 15.75 1.53 -11.65
N ILE A 310 16.66 0.76 -12.26
CA ILE A 310 18.07 0.74 -11.85
C ILE A 310 18.73 2.10 -12.04
N LYS A 311 18.54 2.71 -13.21
CA LYS A 311 19.24 3.95 -13.57
C LYS A 311 18.61 5.22 -12.98
N ALA A 312 17.38 5.17 -12.47
CA ALA A 312 16.68 6.35 -11.94
C ALA A 312 17.42 7.07 -10.81
N TYR A 313 18.27 6.35 -10.06
CA TYR A 313 19.13 6.97 -9.05
C TYR A 313 20.35 7.67 -9.65
N GLU A 314 20.88 7.15 -10.77
CA GLU A 314 22.11 7.62 -11.39
C GLU A 314 21.93 8.97 -12.11
N SER A 315 20.74 9.26 -12.65
CA SER A 315 20.49 10.51 -13.39
C SER A 315 19.02 10.93 -13.39
N VAL A 316 18.79 12.24 -13.48
CA VAL A 316 17.44 12.83 -13.60
C VAL A 316 16.75 12.38 -14.89
N GLU A 317 17.48 12.22 -16.00
CA GLU A 317 16.93 11.72 -17.26
C GLU A 317 16.37 10.30 -17.12
N ALA A 318 17.06 9.42 -16.40
CA ALA A 318 16.58 8.07 -16.15
C ALA A 318 15.36 8.06 -15.21
N LEU A 319 15.28 8.97 -14.23
CA LEU A 319 14.09 9.15 -13.40
C LEU A 319 12.88 9.62 -14.23
N ILE A 320 13.08 10.57 -15.15
CA ILE A 320 12.03 11.00 -16.09
C ILE A 320 11.60 9.82 -16.97
N ALA A 321 12.55 9.03 -17.47
CA ALA A 321 12.27 7.86 -18.28
C ALA A 321 11.44 6.82 -17.51
N LEU A 322 11.79 6.55 -16.24
CA LEU A 322 11.02 5.69 -15.34
C LEU A 322 9.58 6.19 -15.19
N ILE A 323 9.38 7.48 -14.92
CA ILE A 323 8.04 8.07 -14.79
C ILE A 323 7.22 7.88 -16.06
N LYS A 324 7.80 8.15 -17.25
CA LYS A 324 7.12 7.98 -18.54
C LYS A 324 6.69 6.52 -18.80
N ILE A 325 7.56 5.56 -18.49
CA ILE A 325 7.25 4.12 -18.59
C ILE A 325 6.11 3.74 -17.63
N LEU A 326 6.18 4.21 -16.38
CA LEU A 326 5.16 3.92 -15.37
C LEU A 326 3.80 4.58 -15.69
N ILE A 327 3.78 5.73 -16.37
CA ILE A 327 2.55 6.34 -16.92
C ILE A 327 1.82 5.38 -17.85
N VAL A 328 2.55 4.76 -18.78
CA VAL A 328 1.97 3.80 -19.73
C VAL A 328 1.44 2.58 -18.99
N LEU A 329 2.29 1.95 -18.16
CA LEU A 329 1.94 0.73 -17.43
C LEU A 329 0.79 0.92 -16.42
N GLY A 330 0.80 2.04 -15.70
CA GLY A 330 -0.20 2.37 -14.68
C GLY A 330 -1.56 2.74 -15.26
N ASN A 331 -1.62 3.18 -16.51
CA ASN A 331 -2.86 3.63 -17.15
C ASN A 331 -3.49 2.57 -18.07
N ASN A 332 -3.20 1.28 -17.86
CA ASN A 332 -3.84 0.18 -18.59
C ASN A 332 -5.38 0.21 -18.42
N ARG A 333 -6.10 0.42 -19.53
CA ARG A 333 -7.57 0.57 -19.55
C ARG A 333 -8.32 -0.76 -19.51
N LYS A 334 -7.75 -1.80 -20.15
CA LYS A 334 -8.41 -3.11 -20.28
C LYS A 334 -8.46 -3.83 -18.93
N GLU A 335 -7.42 -3.67 -18.14
CA GLU A 335 -7.28 -4.32 -16.84
C GLU A 335 -6.76 -3.32 -15.78
N PRO A 336 -7.62 -2.39 -15.30
CA PRO A 336 -7.20 -1.30 -14.42
C PRO A 336 -6.54 -1.75 -13.13
N ILE A 337 -6.90 -2.94 -12.61
CA ILE A 337 -6.33 -3.52 -11.39
C ILE A 337 -4.86 -3.88 -11.61
N LYS A 338 -4.49 -4.43 -12.78
CA LYS A 338 -3.10 -4.80 -13.10
C LYS A 338 -2.17 -3.60 -13.21
N GLY A 339 -2.72 -2.39 -13.43
CA GLY A 339 -1.96 -1.15 -13.45
C GLY A 339 -1.61 -0.59 -12.08
N LEU A 340 -2.26 -1.05 -11.01
CA LEU A 340 -2.22 -0.42 -9.70
C LEU A 340 -0.80 -0.32 -9.08
N PRO A 341 0.05 -1.37 -9.11
CA PRO A 341 1.41 -1.28 -8.58
C PRO A 341 2.25 -0.17 -9.25
N TYR A 342 2.09 0.00 -10.57
CA TYR A 342 2.82 1.00 -11.34
C TYR A 342 2.32 2.42 -11.08
N ARG A 343 1.04 2.62 -10.74
CA ARG A 343 0.51 3.95 -10.37
C ARG A 343 1.15 4.48 -9.10
N THR A 344 1.21 3.63 -8.07
CA THR A 344 1.82 3.98 -6.79
C THR A 344 3.29 4.35 -6.98
N GLU A 345 4.03 3.52 -7.72
CA GLU A 345 5.43 3.79 -8.05
C GLU A 345 5.61 5.07 -8.87
N ALA A 346 4.72 5.33 -9.84
CA ALA A 346 4.77 6.55 -10.62
C ALA A 346 4.59 7.79 -9.74
N LEU A 347 3.57 7.81 -8.87
CA LEU A 347 3.30 8.95 -7.99
C LEU A 347 4.49 9.26 -7.08
N VAL A 348 5.13 8.22 -6.54
CA VAL A 348 6.32 8.37 -5.69
C VAL A 348 7.52 8.88 -6.50
N ALA A 349 7.75 8.36 -7.71
CA ALA A 349 8.81 8.83 -8.60
C ALA A 349 8.60 10.28 -9.05
N MET A 350 7.34 10.68 -9.32
CA MET A 350 6.97 12.05 -9.66
C MET A 350 7.27 13.01 -8.51
N ASN A 351 6.88 12.67 -7.28
CA ASN A 351 7.19 13.48 -6.09
C ASN A 351 8.70 13.60 -5.86
N TRP A 352 9.46 12.54 -6.12
CA TRP A 352 10.91 12.58 -6.01
C TRP A 352 11.55 13.46 -7.08
N PHE A 353 11.07 13.41 -8.32
CA PHE A 353 11.51 14.31 -9.39
C PHE A 353 11.18 15.77 -9.07
N GLU A 354 9.98 16.06 -8.56
CA GLU A 354 9.58 17.39 -8.08
C GLU A 354 10.60 17.92 -7.05
N SER A 355 11.05 17.08 -6.09
CA SER A 355 12.02 17.48 -5.08
C SER A 355 13.45 17.73 -5.58
N LYS A 356 13.80 17.20 -6.76
CA LYS A 356 15.12 17.38 -7.39
C LYS A 356 15.17 18.52 -8.41
N SER A 357 14.02 19.03 -8.82
CA SER A 357 13.93 20.02 -9.90
C SER A 357 14.12 21.45 -9.36
N ASN A 358 15.25 22.07 -9.69
CA ASN A 358 15.49 23.50 -9.43
C ASN A 358 14.87 24.36 -10.55
N ASN A 359 13.55 24.46 -10.68
CA ASN A 359 12.81 25.34 -11.63
C ASN A 359 13.23 25.33 -13.15
N ASP A 360 14.27 24.59 -13.55
CA ASP A 360 14.90 24.64 -14.88
C ASP A 360 14.30 23.60 -15.86
N HIS A 361 13.42 22.71 -15.37
CA HIS A 361 12.76 21.66 -16.18
C HIS A 361 11.24 21.86 -16.28
N ASN A 362 10.80 23.09 -16.53
CA ASN A 362 9.38 23.47 -16.46
C ASN A 362 8.47 22.61 -17.35
N GLU A 363 8.83 22.33 -18.61
CA GLU A 363 7.93 21.57 -19.50
C GLU A 363 7.70 20.12 -19.04
N THR A 364 8.77 19.39 -18.73
CA THR A 364 8.66 17.98 -18.30
C THR A 364 7.98 17.87 -16.95
N LEU A 365 8.27 18.80 -16.04
CA LEU A 365 7.62 18.87 -14.74
C LEU A 365 6.12 19.16 -14.89
N ASP A 366 5.74 20.14 -15.70
CA ASP A 366 4.34 20.49 -15.96
C ASP A 366 3.57 19.31 -16.59
N LEU A 367 4.19 18.60 -17.54
CA LEU A 367 3.60 17.39 -18.14
C LEU A 367 3.38 16.29 -17.08
N ILE A 368 4.39 16.06 -16.24
CA ILE A 368 4.30 15.07 -15.16
C ILE A 368 3.20 15.44 -14.16
N GLN A 369 3.09 16.72 -13.79
CA GLN A 369 2.03 17.21 -12.91
C GLN A 369 0.63 17.00 -13.50
N ALA A 370 0.45 17.19 -14.80
CA ALA A 370 -0.81 16.88 -15.46
C ALA A 370 -1.19 15.38 -15.33
N TYR A 371 -0.21 14.47 -15.52
CA TYR A 371 -0.42 13.03 -15.33
C TYR A 371 -0.68 12.60 -13.89
N LYS A 372 -0.20 13.35 -12.89
CA LYS A 372 -0.52 13.10 -11.46
C LYS A 372 -2.03 13.04 -11.23
N TYR A 373 -2.80 13.93 -11.86
CA TYR A 373 -4.26 13.93 -11.77
C TYR A 373 -4.90 12.70 -12.44
N VAL A 374 -4.31 12.18 -13.52
CA VAL A 374 -4.78 10.94 -14.18
C VAL A 374 -4.67 9.74 -13.24
N PHE A 375 -3.60 9.67 -12.46
CA PHE A 375 -3.45 8.62 -11.47
C PHE A 375 -4.34 8.80 -10.25
N LYS A 376 -4.50 10.04 -9.75
CA LYS A 376 -5.45 10.36 -8.66
C LYS A 376 -6.88 9.97 -9.03
N LEU A 377 -7.30 10.24 -10.27
CA LEU A 377 -8.60 9.82 -10.81
C LEU A 377 -8.83 8.31 -10.66
N ARG A 378 -7.81 7.49 -10.93
CA ARG A 378 -7.94 6.03 -10.88
C ARG A 378 -7.98 5.47 -9.46
N ASN A 379 -7.60 6.26 -8.47
CA ASN A 379 -7.61 5.90 -7.04
C ASN A 379 -8.82 6.49 -6.30
N ALA A 380 -9.64 7.32 -6.95
CA ALA A 380 -10.81 7.93 -6.34
C ALA A 380 -11.92 6.90 -6.12
N GLY A 381 -12.42 6.82 -4.89
CA GLY A 381 -13.37 5.78 -4.47
C GLY A 381 -14.83 6.12 -4.77
N HIS A 382 -15.15 7.40 -5.01
CA HIS A 382 -16.53 7.90 -5.09
C HIS A 382 -16.76 8.81 -6.32
N ALA A 383 -17.98 8.79 -6.87
CA ALA A 383 -18.34 9.48 -8.12
C ALA A 383 -18.14 11.00 -8.10
N ILE A 384 -18.34 11.65 -6.95
CA ILE A 384 -18.13 13.10 -6.78
C ILE A 384 -16.64 13.44 -6.87
N GLU A 385 -15.80 12.65 -6.20
CA GLU A 385 -14.34 12.79 -6.22
C GLU A 385 -13.79 12.56 -7.63
N LEU A 386 -14.28 11.52 -8.33
CA LEU A 386 -13.96 11.26 -9.74
C LEU A 386 -14.26 12.46 -10.64
N ARG A 387 -15.41 13.13 -10.44
CA ARG A 387 -15.79 14.31 -11.24
C ARG A 387 -14.89 15.51 -10.97
N THR A 388 -14.57 15.77 -9.70
CA THR A 388 -13.67 16.86 -9.29
C THR A 388 -12.27 16.66 -9.84
N ILE A 389 -11.67 15.49 -9.64
CA ILE A 389 -10.32 15.20 -10.14
C ILE A 389 -10.32 15.11 -11.67
N GLY A 390 -11.42 14.64 -12.28
CA GLY A 390 -11.63 14.66 -13.73
C GLY A 390 -11.53 16.06 -14.32
N THR A 391 -12.19 17.02 -13.66
CA THR A 391 -12.13 18.43 -14.04
C THR A 391 -10.72 19.00 -13.85
N GLN A 392 -10.04 18.66 -12.76
CA GLN A 392 -8.66 19.09 -12.50
C GLN A 392 -7.69 18.54 -13.56
N ALA A 393 -7.81 17.26 -13.92
CA ALA A 393 -7.00 16.65 -14.97
C ALA A 393 -7.24 17.36 -16.32
N SER A 394 -8.50 17.57 -16.69
CA SER A 394 -8.86 18.28 -17.92
C SER A 394 -8.27 19.70 -17.96
N ASN A 395 -8.38 20.45 -16.87
CA ASN A 395 -7.82 21.81 -16.78
C ASN A 395 -6.30 21.78 -16.86
N ALA A 396 -5.64 20.85 -16.17
CA ALA A 396 -4.19 20.71 -16.20
C ALA A 396 -3.67 20.43 -17.63
N PHE A 397 -4.29 19.52 -18.38
CA PHE A 397 -3.91 19.27 -19.78
C PHE A 397 -4.25 20.44 -20.71
N LYS A 398 -5.33 21.18 -20.44
CA LYS A 398 -5.66 22.39 -21.19
C LYS A 398 -4.61 23.46 -20.99
N GLU A 399 -4.28 23.77 -19.73
CA GLU A 399 -3.26 24.76 -19.38
C GLU A 399 -1.89 24.37 -19.94
N LEU A 400 -1.54 23.09 -19.87
CA LEU A 400 -0.31 22.56 -20.46
C LEU A 400 -0.25 22.80 -21.97
N LEU A 401 -1.34 22.50 -22.69
CA LEU A 401 -1.41 22.70 -24.15
C LEU A 401 -1.35 24.17 -24.54
N LEU A 402 -1.93 25.07 -23.73
CA LEU A 402 -1.87 26.51 -23.95
C LEU A 402 -0.49 27.08 -23.66
N LYS A 403 0.21 26.54 -22.66
CA LYS A 403 1.57 26.96 -22.28
C LYS A 403 2.63 26.50 -23.28
N TYR A 404 2.47 25.30 -23.84
CA TYR A 404 3.41 24.68 -24.78
C TYR A 404 2.72 24.25 -26.10
N PRO A 405 2.19 25.21 -26.88
CA PRO A 405 1.25 24.93 -27.96
C PRO A 405 1.85 24.21 -29.18
N GLU A 406 3.17 24.22 -29.33
CA GLU A 406 3.88 23.64 -30.48
C GLU A 406 4.67 22.37 -30.13
N GLN A 407 4.69 21.99 -28.84
CA GLN A 407 5.54 20.90 -28.38
C GLN A 407 4.92 19.53 -28.72
N PRO A 408 5.58 18.69 -29.54
CA PRO A 408 4.99 17.45 -30.05
C PRO A 408 4.54 16.48 -28.95
N GLN A 409 5.37 16.32 -27.92
CA GLN A 409 5.08 15.45 -26.78
C GLN A 409 3.84 15.93 -26.00
N ILE A 410 3.70 17.25 -25.83
CA ILE A 410 2.57 17.86 -25.14
C ILE A 410 1.30 17.70 -25.97
N ILE A 411 1.36 17.98 -27.27
CA ILE A 411 0.22 17.82 -28.19
C ILE A 411 -0.28 16.38 -28.18
N VAL A 412 0.60 15.38 -28.28
CA VAL A 412 0.22 13.96 -28.24
C VAL A 412 -0.37 13.59 -26.88
N ALA A 413 0.24 14.01 -25.76
CA ALA A 413 -0.28 13.74 -24.43
C ALA A 413 -1.67 14.36 -24.20
N CYS A 414 -1.86 15.62 -24.61
CA CYS A 414 -3.14 16.31 -24.50
C CYS A 414 -4.20 15.72 -25.45
N ALA A 415 -3.83 15.27 -26.66
CA ALA A 415 -4.74 14.57 -27.56
C ALA A 415 -5.22 13.24 -26.94
N ARG A 416 -4.30 12.48 -26.33
CA ARG A 416 -4.65 11.26 -25.58
C ARG A 416 -5.56 11.56 -24.38
N ALA A 417 -5.33 12.67 -23.69
CA ALA A 417 -6.20 13.12 -22.60
C ALA A 417 -7.59 13.53 -23.13
N GLN A 418 -7.65 14.24 -24.25
CA GLN A 418 -8.89 14.70 -24.91
C GLN A 418 -9.86 13.56 -25.25
N ILE A 419 -9.34 12.40 -25.67
CA ILE A 419 -10.14 11.18 -25.92
C ILE A 419 -10.95 10.76 -24.69
N ARG A 420 -10.49 11.13 -23.49
CA ARG A 420 -10.98 10.60 -22.21
C ARG A 420 -11.85 11.58 -21.44
N ILE A 421 -12.06 12.77 -21.97
CA ILE A 421 -12.81 13.84 -21.31
C ILE A 421 -13.95 14.32 -22.21
N ASP A 422 -15.07 14.62 -21.58
CA ASP A 422 -16.27 15.07 -22.29
C ASP A 422 -16.13 16.51 -22.79
N TYR A 423 -15.29 17.31 -22.13
CA TYR A 423 -15.02 18.70 -22.48
C TYR A 423 -13.89 18.83 -23.50
N TYR A 424 -14.05 19.73 -24.47
CA TYR A 424 -13.00 20.05 -25.43
C TYR A 424 -11.92 20.91 -24.76
N LEU A 425 -10.66 20.48 -24.86
CA LEU A 425 -9.49 21.27 -24.47
C LEU A 425 -9.31 22.44 -25.43
N ILE A 426 -9.42 22.16 -26.73
CA ILE A 426 -9.34 23.09 -27.87
C ILE A 426 -10.33 22.67 -28.98
N SER A 427 -10.53 23.53 -29.98
CA SER A 427 -11.44 23.25 -31.10
C SER A 427 -10.96 22.09 -31.99
N GLN A 428 -11.89 21.48 -32.74
CA GLN A 428 -11.56 20.38 -33.66
C GLN A 428 -10.57 20.82 -34.76
N SER A 429 -10.76 22.01 -35.34
CA SER A 429 -9.85 22.57 -36.34
C SER A 429 -8.42 22.73 -35.81
N GLU A 430 -8.29 23.23 -34.57
CA GLU A 430 -6.97 23.36 -33.93
C GLU A 430 -6.33 22.00 -33.67
N TRP A 431 -7.11 20.98 -33.27
CA TRP A 431 -6.60 19.62 -33.14
C TRP A 431 -6.06 19.08 -34.47
N THR A 432 -6.82 19.25 -35.56
CA THR A 432 -6.40 18.82 -36.90
C THR A 432 -5.07 19.47 -37.29
N GLU A 433 -4.93 20.79 -37.15
CA GLU A 433 -3.69 21.50 -37.49
C GLU A 433 -2.51 21.04 -36.64
N LYS A 434 -2.68 20.93 -35.32
CA LYS A 434 -1.63 20.48 -34.41
C LYS A 434 -1.19 19.04 -34.70
N LEU A 435 -2.13 18.14 -34.98
CA LEU A 435 -1.80 16.74 -35.31
C LEU A 435 -1.15 16.62 -36.70
N LYS A 436 -1.50 17.44 -37.71
CA LYS A 436 -0.77 17.49 -38.98
C LYS A 436 0.70 17.87 -38.78
N MET A 437 0.92 18.92 -37.99
CA MET A 437 2.27 19.39 -37.66
C MET A 437 3.07 18.27 -36.98
N VAL A 438 2.53 17.65 -35.93
CA VAL A 438 3.24 16.59 -35.20
C VAL A 438 3.44 15.33 -36.04
N LYS A 439 2.49 14.97 -36.91
CA LYS A 439 2.62 13.80 -37.80
C LYS A 439 3.81 13.90 -38.74
N SER A 440 4.20 15.11 -39.14
CA SER A 440 5.38 15.33 -39.99
C SER A 440 6.71 15.00 -39.31
N ILE A 441 6.71 14.80 -37.98
CA ILE A 441 7.89 14.44 -37.19
C ILE A 441 7.99 12.91 -37.13
N PRO A 442 9.02 12.27 -37.71
CA PRO A 442 9.09 10.81 -37.85
C PRO A 442 8.95 10.04 -36.53
N SER A 443 9.45 10.59 -35.41
CA SER A 443 9.36 9.96 -34.09
C SER A 443 7.95 9.96 -33.48
N TYR A 444 7.02 10.73 -34.04
CA TYR A 444 5.63 10.85 -33.54
C TYR A 444 4.58 10.44 -34.59
N GLU A 445 4.97 10.17 -35.83
CA GLU A 445 4.06 9.79 -36.91
C GLU A 445 3.14 8.62 -36.51
N LYS A 446 3.73 7.54 -35.97
CA LYS A 446 2.97 6.36 -35.51
C LYS A 446 1.98 6.72 -34.40
N ALA A 447 2.41 7.50 -33.41
CA ALA A 447 1.55 7.95 -32.31
C ALA A 447 0.35 8.77 -32.80
N VAL A 448 0.55 9.65 -33.79
CA VAL A 448 -0.53 10.44 -34.38
C VAL A 448 -1.48 9.57 -35.20
N ASN A 449 -0.96 8.62 -35.99
CA ASN A 449 -1.81 7.68 -36.73
C ASN A 449 -2.72 6.88 -35.78
N MET A 450 -2.19 6.39 -34.66
CA MET A 450 -2.98 5.70 -33.63
C MET A 450 -4.09 6.60 -33.04
N LEU A 451 -3.80 7.88 -32.78
CA LEU A 451 -4.80 8.83 -32.26
C LEU A 451 -5.96 9.04 -33.24
N ILE A 452 -5.66 9.19 -34.52
CA ILE A 452 -6.66 9.37 -35.60
C ILE A 452 -7.57 8.15 -35.70
N GLU A 453 -6.98 6.96 -35.61
CA GLU A 453 -7.73 5.69 -35.63
C GLU A 453 -8.59 5.52 -34.36
N GLU A 454 -8.12 5.96 -33.20
CA GLU A 454 -8.80 5.78 -31.91
C GLU A 454 -10.02 6.71 -31.74
N HIS A 455 -10.06 7.89 -32.38
CA HIS A 455 -11.17 8.82 -32.17
C HIS A 455 -11.52 9.70 -33.38
N SER A 456 -12.80 9.68 -33.75
CA SER A 456 -13.42 10.50 -34.82
C SER A 456 -13.28 12.02 -34.69
N ARG A 457 -12.79 12.54 -33.55
CA ARG A 457 -12.54 13.97 -33.33
C ARG A 457 -11.23 14.42 -33.99
N PHE A 458 -10.36 13.48 -34.36
CA PHE A 458 -9.05 13.75 -34.95
C PHE A 458 -9.06 13.36 -36.43
N ILE A 459 -9.79 14.12 -37.25
CA ILE A 459 -9.80 13.95 -38.71
C ILE A 459 -8.67 14.80 -39.29
N LEU A 460 -7.75 14.18 -40.03
CA LEU A 460 -6.67 14.88 -40.74
C LEU A 460 -7.07 15.26 -42.17
#